data_AF-A0A847CV66-F1
#
_entry.id   AF-A0A847CV66-F1
#
_cell.length_a   1.000
_cell.length_b   1.000
_cell.length_c   1.000
_cell.angle_alpha   90.00
_cell.angle_beta   90.00
_cell.angle_gamma   90.00
#
_symmetry.space_group_name_H-M   'P 1'
#
loop_
_entity.id
_entity.type
_entity.pdbx_description
1 polymer ?
#
loop_
_entity_poly.entity_id
_entity_poly.type
_entity_poly.pdbx_seq_one_letter_code
_entity_poly.pdbx_strand_id
1 'polypeptide(L)'
;EDKAKYDALTDEEKAMLADVTTSATMSLNDSHGDIVSAIKNAYENRKPLQIESAAAQGLGIGSYPRVGPGKDDKETPVFSINQIFANTLFDKDGKIVALKVDQLEIATPNYDGDGMPHFSGWPGQGGYNYDENHDGTVDGLTEDTEENFFAEIAGWMTKRERGDAYRMGSGTWTQQMDKFEEVFIGMTVEEVEEWFDKYTSDLNGRPLKDGSDKEEDKAKYDALTDEEKAMLADVTTSATMSLNDSHGNIIEAIRKSYENRVVIDLQVQ
;
A
#
# COMPACT_ATOMS: atom_id res chain seq x y z
N GLU A 1 -7.31 7.29 -40.28
CA GLU A 1 -7.04 5.86 -40.05
C GLU A 1 -8.17 5.18 -39.26
N ASP A 2 -8.79 5.88 -38.31
CA ASP A 2 -9.84 5.30 -37.45
C ASP A 2 -11.13 4.89 -38.19
N LYS A 3 -11.52 5.64 -39.23
CA LYS A 3 -12.65 5.23 -40.08
C LYS A 3 -12.43 3.86 -40.73
N ALA A 4 -11.22 3.57 -41.20
CA ALA A 4 -10.92 2.27 -41.80
C ALA A 4 -10.93 1.14 -40.76
N LYS A 5 -10.42 1.41 -39.53
CA LYS A 5 -10.51 0.47 -38.41
C LYS A 5 -11.96 0.17 -38.04
N TYR A 6 -12.80 1.21 -37.90
CA TYR A 6 -14.22 1.07 -37.62
C TYR A 6 -14.95 0.32 -38.74
N ASP A 7 -14.72 0.71 -40.00
CA ASP A 7 -15.39 0.10 -41.15
C ASP A 7 -15.06 -1.41 -41.27
N ALA A 8 -13.86 -1.83 -40.84
CA ALA A 8 -13.41 -3.22 -40.82
C ALA A 8 -14.03 -4.10 -39.71
N LEU A 9 -14.67 -3.50 -38.69
CA LEU A 9 -15.36 -4.24 -37.63
C LEU A 9 -16.57 -4.99 -38.20
N THR A 10 -16.85 -6.15 -37.62
CA THR A 10 -18.11 -6.88 -37.81
C THR A 10 -19.29 -6.07 -37.26
N ASP A 11 -20.51 -6.42 -37.67
CA ASP A 11 -21.72 -5.76 -37.15
C ASP A 11 -21.89 -5.96 -35.64
N GLU A 12 -21.45 -7.11 -35.10
CA GLU A 12 -21.46 -7.41 -33.67
C GLU A 12 -20.47 -6.52 -32.90
N GLU A 13 -19.24 -6.37 -33.39
CA GLU A 13 -18.24 -5.47 -32.79
C GLU A 13 -18.67 -4.01 -32.87
N LYS A 14 -19.31 -3.59 -33.95
CA LYS A 14 -19.90 -2.24 -34.07
C LYS A 14 -21.03 -2.02 -33.07
N ALA A 15 -21.88 -3.03 -32.85
CA ALA A 15 -22.95 -2.97 -31.86
C ALA A 15 -22.40 -2.91 -30.43
N MET A 16 -21.40 -3.74 -30.10
CA MET A 16 -20.68 -3.70 -28.83
C MET A 16 -20.04 -2.32 -28.61
N LEU A 17 -19.34 -1.77 -29.61
CA LEU A 17 -18.71 -0.46 -29.50
C LEU A 17 -19.74 0.66 -29.30
N ALA A 18 -20.88 0.60 -30.00
CA ALA A 18 -21.97 1.56 -29.81
C ALA A 18 -22.55 1.47 -28.40
N ASP A 19 -22.76 0.27 -27.87
CA ASP A 19 -23.23 0.05 -26.50
C ASP A 19 -22.24 0.65 -25.47
N VAL A 20 -20.95 0.31 -25.57
CA VAL A 20 -19.91 0.83 -24.67
C VAL A 20 -19.83 2.36 -24.71
N THR A 21 -19.81 2.94 -25.91
CA THR A 21 -19.63 4.40 -26.09
C THR A 21 -20.85 5.24 -25.72
N THR A 22 -22.02 4.63 -25.48
CA THR A 22 -23.17 5.37 -24.93
C THR A 22 -22.98 5.82 -23.50
N SER A 23 -22.09 5.17 -22.73
CA SER A 23 -21.85 5.48 -21.32
C SER A 23 -20.38 5.74 -20.98
N ALA A 24 -19.44 5.11 -21.68
CA ALA A 24 -18.01 5.29 -21.47
C ALA A 24 -17.39 6.20 -22.53
N THR A 25 -16.93 7.39 -22.12
CA THR A 25 -16.29 8.38 -23.02
C THR A 25 -14.81 8.61 -22.70
N MET A 26 -14.23 7.85 -21.77
CA MET A 26 -12.84 7.99 -21.36
C MET A 26 -11.90 7.22 -22.29
N SER A 27 -10.69 7.74 -22.51
CA SER A 27 -9.62 6.94 -23.12
C SER A 27 -9.14 5.88 -22.14
N LEU A 28 -8.82 4.69 -22.66
CA LEU A 28 -8.19 3.62 -21.87
C LEU A 28 -6.67 3.73 -21.84
N ASN A 29 -6.11 4.57 -22.73
CA ASN A 29 -4.69 4.89 -22.79
C ASN A 29 -4.54 6.28 -23.42
N ASP A 30 -4.20 7.28 -22.61
CA ASP A 30 -3.86 8.64 -23.05
C ASP A 30 -2.85 9.29 -22.09
N SER A 31 -2.65 10.61 -22.22
CA SER A 31 -1.74 11.37 -21.37
C SER A 31 -2.14 11.40 -19.88
N HIS A 32 -3.37 11.01 -19.53
CA HIS A 32 -3.82 10.90 -18.14
C HIS A 32 -3.49 9.54 -17.53
N GLY A 33 -3.17 8.53 -18.35
CA GLY A 33 -2.72 7.21 -17.88
C GLY A 33 -2.99 6.07 -18.86
N ASP A 34 -2.44 4.91 -18.52
CA ASP A 34 -2.59 3.66 -19.27
C ASP A 34 -3.33 2.61 -18.43
N ILE A 35 -4.66 2.61 -18.55
CA ILE A 35 -5.56 1.71 -17.82
C ILE A 35 -5.35 0.26 -18.28
N VAL A 36 -5.05 0.05 -19.56
CA VAL A 36 -4.82 -1.29 -20.12
C VAL A 36 -3.58 -1.93 -19.50
N SER A 37 -2.48 -1.18 -19.40
CA SER A 37 -1.26 -1.64 -18.74
C SER A 37 -1.50 -1.92 -17.25
N ALA A 38 -2.26 -1.07 -16.55
CA ALA A 38 -2.63 -1.32 -15.15
C ALA A 38 -3.44 -2.61 -14.97
N ILE A 39 -4.43 -2.90 -15.84
CA ILE A 39 -5.20 -4.14 -15.82
C ILE A 39 -4.30 -5.36 -16.07
N LYS A 40 -3.37 -5.26 -17.02
CA LYS A 40 -2.41 -6.32 -17.30
C LYS A 40 -1.50 -6.58 -16.09
N ASN A 41 -0.97 -5.53 -15.46
CA ASN A 41 -0.15 -5.65 -14.25
C ASN A 41 -0.95 -6.30 -13.11
N ALA A 42 -2.21 -5.93 -12.92
CA ALA A 42 -3.08 -6.56 -11.93
C ALA A 42 -3.28 -8.06 -12.20
N TYR A 43 -3.46 -8.45 -13.47
CA TYR A 43 -3.54 -9.86 -13.84
C TYR A 43 -2.22 -10.60 -13.60
N GLU A 44 -1.09 -10.03 -13.99
CA GLU A 44 0.24 -10.66 -13.83
C GLU A 44 0.63 -10.84 -12.35
N ASN A 45 0.25 -9.88 -11.50
CA ASN A 45 0.53 -9.91 -10.06
C ASN A 45 -0.58 -10.55 -9.21
N ARG A 46 -1.63 -11.11 -9.84
CA ARG A 46 -2.76 -11.71 -9.14
C ARG A 46 -2.30 -12.80 -8.16
N LYS A 47 -2.96 -12.87 -7.01
CA LYS A 47 -2.80 -13.96 -6.05
C LYS A 47 -3.97 -14.93 -6.17
N PRO A 48 -3.75 -16.25 -6.02
CA PRO A 48 -4.84 -17.19 -5.99
C PRO A 48 -5.74 -16.92 -4.78
N LEU A 49 -7.05 -16.96 -4.99
CA LEU A 49 -8.00 -16.93 -3.90
C LEU A 49 -8.10 -18.32 -3.29
N GLN A 50 -7.97 -18.41 -1.96
CA GLN A 50 -8.15 -19.64 -1.19
C GLN A 50 -9.47 -19.57 -0.40
N ILE A 51 -10.57 -19.25 -1.11
CA ILE A 51 -11.90 -19.06 -0.54
C ILE A 51 -12.93 -19.79 -1.42
N GLU A 52 -14.08 -20.13 -0.86
CA GLU A 52 -15.19 -20.70 -1.62
C GLU A 52 -16.05 -19.61 -2.29
N SER A 53 -16.24 -18.47 -1.62
CA SER A 53 -17.09 -17.39 -2.10
C SER A 53 -16.75 -16.04 -1.46
N ALA A 54 -17.20 -14.97 -2.10
CA ALA A 54 -17.20 -13.60 -1.55
C ALA A 54 -18.48 -12.88 -1.96
N ALA A 55 -19.13 -12.18 -1.03
CA ALA A 55 -20.32 -11.38 -1.30
C ALA A 55 -19.97 -9.97 -1.79
N ALA A 56 -18.86 -9.40 -1.33
CA ALA A 56 -18.45 -8.04 -1.68
C ALA A 56 -16.94 -7.91 -1.87
N GLN A 57 -16.54 -6.91 -2.66
CA GLN A 57 -15.16 -6.48 -2.82
C GLN A 57 -15.03 -4.99 -2.51
N GLY A 58 -13.98 -4.62 -1.79
CA GLY A 58 -13.66 -3.26 -1.39
C GLY A 58 -12.28 -2.80 -1.82
N LEU A 59 -12.14 -1.51 -2.13
CA LEU A 59 -10.86 -0.83 -2.30
C LEU A 59 -10.78 0.36 -1.34
N GLY A 60 -9.77 0.34 -0.49
CA GLY A 60 -9.45 1.41 0.45
C GLY A 60 -8.13 2.06 0.08
N ILE A 61 -8.09 3.39 0.17
CA ILE A 61 -6.86 4.18 -0.03
C ILE A 61 -6.71 5.16 1.14
N GLY A 62 -5.58 5.09 1.84
CA GLY A 62 -5.12 6.07 2.81
C GLY A 62 -4.03 6.96 2.20
N SER A 63 -3.99 8.24 2.56
CA SER A 63 -2.96 9.17 2.09
C SER A 63 -2.45 10.02 3.23
N TYR A 64 -1.16 9.93 3.54
CA TYR A 64 -0.56 10.53 4.72
C TYR A 64 0.73 11.28 4.34
N PRO A 65 0.85 12.57 4.73
CA PRO A 65 2.12 13.26 4.67
C PRO A 65 2.97 12.85 5.88
N ARG A 66 4.29 12.83 5.70
CA ARG A 66 5.25 12.58 6.77
C ARG A 66 6.40 13.56 6.69
N VAL A 67 6.82 14.05 7.86
CA VAL A 67 8.16 14.61 8.05
C VAL A 67 8.98 13.54 8.75
N GLY A 68 10.00 13.02 8.07
CA GLY A 68 10.88 11.99 8.60
C GLY A 68 11.71 12.49 9.79
N PRO A 69 12.24 11.59 10.62
CA PRO A 69 13.21 11.97 11.64
C PRO A 69 14.51 12.39 10.95
N GLY A 70 15.08 13.51 11.37
CA GLY A 70 16.36 14.00 10.85
C GLY A 70 16.23 15.05 9.75
N LYS A 71 17.39 15.46 9.26
CA LYS A 71 17.62 16.49 8.26
C LYS A 71 18.94 16.18 7.55
N ASP A 72 19.11 16.71 6.35
CA ASP A 72 20.40 16.69 5.67
C ASP A 72 21.41 17.71 6.28
N ASP A 73 22.66 17.68 5.80
CA ASP A 73 23.74 18.59 6.21
C ASP A 73 23.49 20.07 5.86
N LYS A 74 22.41 20.37 5.14
CA LYS A 74 21.89 21.72 4.86
C LYS A 74 20.69 22.09 5.74
N GLU A 75 20.39 21.31 6.78
CA GLU A 75 19.27 21.49 7.69
C GLU A 75 17.87 21.35 7.05
N THR A 76 17.79 20.69 5.89
CA THR A 76 16.52 20.45 5.18
C THR A 76 15.87 19.18 5.70
N PRO A 77 14.61 19.22 6.14
CA PRO A 77 13.89 18.00 6.53
C PRO A 77 13.68 17.04 5.37
N VAL A 78 13.47 15.78 5.72
CA VAL A 78 13.01 14.74 4.79
C VAL A 78 11.50 14.68 4.82
N PHE A 79 10.86 14.76 3.66
CA PHE A 79 9.40 14.63 3.54
C PHE A 79 9.05 13.35 2.79
N SER A 80 7.92 12.72 3.13
CA SER A 80 7.34 11.67 2.29
C SER A 80 5.83 11.76 2.14
N ILE A 81 5.35 11.33 0.97
CA ILE A 81 3.96 11.06 0.67
C ILE A 81 3.78 9.55 0.78
N ASN A 82 2.83 9.13 1.60
CA ASN A 82 2.55 7.72 1.83
C ASN A 82 1.13 7.41 1.39
N GLN A 83 0.98 6.46 0.48
CA GLN A 83 -0.31 5.94 0.03
C GLN A 83 -0.43 4.48 0.42
N ILE A 84 -1.44 4.15 1.20
CA ILE A 84 -1.72 2.78 1.62
C ILE A 84 -2.93 2.29 0.84
N PHE A 85 -2.82 1.11 0.24
CA PHE A 85 -3.86 0.47 -0.55
C PHE A 85 -4.32 -0.78 0.18
N ALA A 86 -5.63 -0.98 0.29
CA ALA A 86 -6.24 -2.20 0.81
C ALA A 86 -7.30 -2.72 -0.16
N ASN A 87 -7.11 -3.91 -0.69
CA ASN A 87 -8.11 -4.64 -1.47
C ASN A 87 -8.64 -5.80 -0.62
N THR A 88 -9.96 -5.84 -0.41
CA THR A 88 -10.55 -6.77 0.55
C THR A 88 -11.77 -7.44 -0.06
N LEU A 89 -11.87 -8.76 0.11
CA LEU A 89 -13.07 -9.53 -0.16
C LEU A 89 -13.77 -9.87 1.15
N PHE A 90 -15.10 -9.73 1.15
CA PHE A 90 -15.93 -9.97 2.32
C PHE A 90 -16.97 -11.07 2.06
N ASP A 91 -17.29 -11.85 3.09
CA ASP A 91 -18.46 -12.73 3.06
C ASP A 91 -19.78 -11.95 3.30
N LYS A 92 -20.88 -12.69 3.33
CA LYS A 92 -22.23 -12.13 3.57
C LYS A 92 -22.41 -11.46 4.94
N ASP A 93 -21.60 -11.84 5.92
CA ASP A 93 -21.65 -11.35 7.29
C ASP A 93 -20.65 -10.20 7.50
N GLY A 94 -19.94 -9.80 6.43
CA GLY A 94 -18.96 -8.70 6.45
C GLY A 94 -17.59 -9.11 6.96
N LYS A 95 -17.31 -10.41 7.10
CA LYS A 95 -15.99 -10.91 7.51
C LYS A 95 -15.04 -10.92 6.33
N ILE A 96 -13.77 -10.62 6.61
CA ILE A 96 -12.68 -10.65 5.64
C ILE A 96 -12.43 -12.11 5.23
N VAL A 97 -12.58 -12.42 3.95
CA VAL A 97 -12.23 -13.73 3.39
C VAL A 97 -10.94 -13.69 2.56
N ALA A 98 -10.58 -12.51 2.04
CA ALA A 98 -9.26 -12.25 1.48
C ALA A 98 -8.89 -10.78 1.68
N LEU A 99 -7.62 -10.51 1.95
CA LEU A 99 -7.09 -9.16 2.13
C LEU A 99 -5.74 -9.03 1.43
N LYS A 100 -5.55 -7.93 0.72
CA LYS A 100 -4.24 -7.51 0.19
C LYS A 100 -4.00 -6.06 0.54
N VAL A 101 -2.93 -5.79 1.28
CA VAL A 101 -2.48 -4.45 1.62
C VAL A 101 -1.13 -4.18 0.97
N ASP A 102 -0.94 -2.98 0.43
CA ASP A 102 0.34 -2.49 -0.06
C ASP A 102 0.51 -1.00 0.27
N GLN A 103 1.73 -0.49 0.14
CA GLN A 103 2.03 0.92 0.40
C GLN A 103 3.03 1.46 -0.61
N LEU A 104 2.73 2.63 -1.19
CA LEU A 104 3.68 3.45 -1.93
C LEU A 104 4.17 4.57 -1.01
N GLU A 105 5.48 4.65 -0.81
CA GLU A 105 6.13 5.77 -0.14
C GLU A 105 7.02 6.47 -1.14
N ILE A 106 6.82 7.78 -1.30
CA ILE A 106 7.61 8.64 -2.17
C ILE A 106 8.24 9.70 -1.28
N ALA A 107 9.56 9.78 -1.26
CA ALA A 107 10.31 10.69 -0.40
C ALA A 107 10.98 11.82 -1.20
N THR A 108 11.43 12.84 -0.49
CA THR A 108 12.35 13.83 -1.06
C THR A 108 13.72 13.19 -1.35
N PRO A 109 14.45 13.61 -2.40
CA PRO A 109 15.74 12.99 -2.79
C PRO A 109 16.90 13.07 -1.78
N ASN A 110 16.73 13.81 -0.68
CA ASN A 110 17.67 13.82 0.45
C ASN A 110 17.38 12.71 1.47
N TYR A 111 16.61 11.68 1.08
CA TYR A 111 16.30 10.52 1.89
C TYR A 111 17.49 9.54 1.92
N ASP A 112 17.83 9.03 3.10
CA ASP A 112 19.03 8.24 3.41
C ASP A 112 18.87 6.73 3.17
N GLY A 113 17.97 6.31 2.28
CA GLY A 113 17.72 4.89 2.03
C GLY A 113 17.63 4.52 0.57
N ASP A 114 18.46 3.55 0.22
CA ASP A 114 18.60 2.98 -1.11
C ASP A 114 17.27 2.43 -1.67
N GLY A 115 17.07 2.67 -2.97
CA GLY A 115 15.88 2.27 -3.71
C GLY A 115 14.57 2.89 -3.22
N MET A 116 14.60 4.04 -2.54
CA MET A 116 13.39 4.79 -2.20
C MET A 116 12.86 5.54 -3.43
N PRO A 117 11.57 5.42 -3.79
CA PRO A 117 10.97 6.28 -4.79
C PRO A 117 11.11 7.76 -4.40
N HIS A 118 11.58 8.59 -5.32
CA HIS A 118 11.80 10.01 -5.08
C HIS A 118 10.85 10.90 -5.86
N PHE A 119 10.64 12.10 -5.34
CA PHE A 119 10.03 13.20 -6.07
C PHE A 119 10.81 14.49 -5.81
N SER A 120 11.54 14.93 -6.83
CA SER A 120 12.35 16.15 -6.80
C SER A 120 11.53 17.45 -6.86
N GLY A 121 10.28 17.36 -7.33
CA GLY A 121 9.43 18.52 -7.61
C GLY A 121 9.08 18.62 -9.09
N TRP A 122 8.46 19.73 -9.47
CA TRP A 122 8.06 19.98 -10.85
C TRP A 122 9.21 20.59 -11.66
N PRO A 123 9.32 20.30 -12.97
CA PRO A 123 10.32 20.93 -13.83
C PRO A 123 10.27 22.46 -13.78
N GLY A 124 11.43 23.10 -13.69
CA GLY A 124 11.60 24.55 -13.57
C GLY A 124 11.60 25.07 -12.12
N GLN A 125 11.68 24.19 -11.11
CA GLN A 125 11.71 24.56 -9.69
C GLN A 125 13.12 24.58 -9.09
N GLY A 126 14.14 24.25 -9.87
CA GLY A 126 15.55 24.28 -9.47
C GLY A 126 16.11 22.98 -8.88
N GLY A 127 15.35 21.88 -8.92
CA GLY A 127 15.74 20.59 -8.33
C GLY A 127 15.62 20.55 -6.80
N TYR A 128 15.99 19.41 -6.20
CA TYR A 128 15.98 19.19 -4.75
C TYR A 128 17.35 18.73 -4.26
N ASN A 129 17.67 18.94 -2.97
CA ASN A 129 18.89 18.39 -2.36
C ASN A 129 18.98 16.88 -2.63
N TYR A 130 20.10 16.45 -3.19
CA TYR A 130 20.32 15.06 -3.55
C TYR A 130 21.47 14.48 -2.73
N ASP A 131 21.19 13.35 -2.08
CA ASP A 131 22.14 12.49 -1.40
C ASP A 131 22.23 11.20 -2.22
N GLU A 132 23.20 11.13 -3.13
CA GLU A 132 23.30 10.06 -4.13
C GLU A 132 23.70 8.73 -3.50
N ASN A 133 24.53 8.80 -2.45
CA ASN A 133 25.13 7.64 -1.81
C ASN A 133 24.47 7.29 -0.46
N HIS A 134 23.45 8.03 -0.06
CA HIS A 134 22.67 7.87 1.17
C HIS A 134 23.54 7.95 2.43
N ASP A 135 24.54 8.84 2.44
CA ASP A 135 25.46 9.04 3.57
C ASP A 135 25.06 10.19 4.51
N GLY A 136 23.98 10.90 4.20
CA GLY A 136 23.46 12.06 4.93
C GLY A 136 24.06 13.39 4.49
N THR A 137 24.94 13.41 3.49
CA THR A 137 25.59 14.60 2.93
C THR A 137 24.98 14.93 1.57
N VAL A 138 24.66 16.20 1.32
CA VAL A 138 24.12 16.59 0.01
C VAL A 138 25.24 16.74 -1.02
N ASP A 139 25.23 15.88 -2.03
CA ASP A 139 26.17 15.90 -3.16
C ASP A 139 25.85 17.03 -4.16
N GLY A 140 24.59 17.43 -4.25
CA GLY A 140 24.15 18.42 -5.22
C GLY A 140 22.65 18.67 -5.21
N LEU A 141 22.14 19.06 -6.37
CA LEU A 141 20.71 19.14 -6.64
C LEU A 141 20.35 18.10 -7.70
N THR A 142 19.17 17.52 -7.61
CA THR A 142 18.61 16.68 -8.66
C THR A 142 18.41 17.48 -9.95
N GLU A 143 18.34 16.78 -11.08
CA GLU A 143 18.13 17.43 -12.38
C GLU A 143 16.74 18.08 -12.47
N ASP A 144 16.72 19.36 -12.83
CA ASP A 144 15.49 20.14 -13.01
C ASP A 144 14.98 20.08 -14.46
N THR A 145 14.59 18.87 -14.90
CA THR A 145 14.19 18.60 -16.28
C THR A 145 12.89 17.79 -16.33
N GLU A 146 12.14 17.91 -17.44
CA GLU A 146 10.99 17.04 -17.70
C GLU A 146 11.39 15.56 -17.77
N GLU A 147 12.57 15.27 -18.31
CA GLU A 147 13.11 13.90 -18.42
C GLU A 147 13.30 13.26 -17.05
N ASN A 148 13.93 13.97 -16.11
CA ASN A 148 14.11 13.48 -14.74
C ASN A 148 12.77 13.28 -14.03
N PHE A 149 11.84 14.24 -14.16
CA PHE A 149 10.49 14.12 -13.61
C PHE A 149 9.77 12.86 -14.09
N PHE A 150 9.83 12.57 -15.40
CA PHE A 150 9.23 11.35 -15.95
C PHE A 150 9.96 10.08 -15.49
N ALA A 151 11.29 10.12 -15.38
CA ALA A 151 12.10 8.99 -14.92
C ALA A 151 11.80 8.64 -13.45
N GLU A 152 11.70 9.63 -12.57
CA GLU A 152 11.35 9.44 -11.16
C GLU A 152 9.98 8.78 -11.04
N ILE A 153 8.94 9.32 -11.69
CA ILE A 153 7.58 8.80 -11.60
C ILE A 153 7.47 7.40 -12.20
N ALA A 154 8.12 7.15 -13.34
CA ALA A 154 8.12 5.83 -13.96
C ALA A 154 8.85 4.78 -13.10
N GLY A 155 9.75 5.20 -12.22
CA GLY A 155 10.47 4.35 -11.28
C GLY A 155 9.76 4.14 -9.93
N TRP A 156 8.61 4.78 -9.70
CA TRP A 156 7.87 4.59 -8.45
C TRP A 156 7.38 3.16 -8.31
N MET A 157 7.56 2.63 -7.10
CA MET A 157 7.24 1.23 -6.79
C MET A 157 6.73 1.10 -5.37
N THR A 158 5.76 0.22 -5.17
CA THR A 158 5.22 -0.08 -3.85
C THR A 158 6.23 -0.87 -3.00
N LYS A 159 5.99 -0.95 -1.69
CA LYS A 159 6.83 -1.72 -0.77
C LYS A 159 6.84 -3.21 -1.12
N ARG A 160 5.77 -3.77 -1.70
CA ARG A 160 5.79 -5.14 -2.22
C ARG A 160 6.60 -5.29 -3.51
N GLU A 161 6.51 -4.33 -4.43
CA GLU A 161 7.27 -4.35 -5.70
C GLU A 161 8.79 -4.25 -5.47
N ARG A 162 9.22 -3.60 -4.38
CA ARG A 162 10.63 -3.60 -3.93
C ARG A 162 11.15 -4.99 -3.52
N GLY A 163 10.26 -5.95 -3.32
CA GLY A 163 10.59 -7.35 -3.05
C GLY A 163 11.46 -7.55 -1.80
N ASP A 164 12.33 -8.56 -1.86
CA ASP A 164 13.15 -8.98 -0.72
C ASP A 164 14.28 -8.00 -0.34
N ALA A 165 14.52 -6.98 -1.17
CA ALA A 165 15.46 -5.92 -0.88
C ALA A 165 14.94 -5.00 0.25
N TYR A 166 13.62 -4.82 0.35
CA TYR A 166 13.03 -3.97 1.39
C TYR A 166 12.83 -4.73 2.71
N ARG A 167 13.91 -4.81 3.48
CA ARG A 167 13.96 -5.49 4.77
C ARG A 167 13.59 -4.57 5.93
N MET A 168 12.92 -5.15 6.92
CA MET A 168 12.51 -4.49 8.14
C MET A 168 12.61 -5.47 9.31
N GLY A 169 13.37 -5.14 10.35
CA GLY A 169 13.46 -5.94 11.57
C GLY A 169 13.69 -7.43 11.30
N SER A 170 12.70 -8.28 11.61
CA SER A 170 12.75 -9.74 11.50
C SER A 170 12.56 -10.32 10.10
N GLY A 171 12.20 -9.53 9.08
CA GLY A 171 11.87 -10.03 7.74
C GLY A 171 11.79 -8.95 6.65
N THR A 172 11.08 -9.23 5.56
CA THR A 172 10.74 -8.22 4.52
C THR A 172 9.38 -7.59 4.81
N TRP A 173 9.11 -6.39 4.30
CA TRP A 173 7.78 -5.76 4.48
C TRP A 173 6.65 -6.69 4.02
N THR A 174 6.84 -7.35 2.87
CA THR A 174 5.91 -8.35 2.31
C THR A 174 5.61 -9.47 3.30
N GLN A 175 6.63 -10.06 3.93
CA GLN A 175 6.45 -11.15 4.89
C GLN A 175 5.66 -10.70 6.12
N GLN A 176 5.93 -9.49 6.63
CA GLN A 176 5.23 -8.96 7.79
C GLN A 176 3.76 -8.67 7.46
N MET A 177 3.49 -8.05 6.30
CA MET A 177 2.12 -7.76 5.88
C MET A 177 1.33 -9.03 5.57
N ASP A 178 1.95 -10.02 4.92
CA ASP A 178 1.29 -11.30 4.65
C ASP A 178 0.86 -11.99 5.97
N LYS A 179 1.68 -11.92 7.03
CA LYS A 179 1.28 -12.45 8.35
C LYS A 179 0.11 -11.70 8.97
N PHE A 180 0.03 -10.38 8.86
CA PHE A 180 -1.14 -9.63 9.35
C PHE A 180 -2.39 -9.91 8.50
N GLU A 181 -2.24 -10.04 7.18
CA GLU A 181 -3.33 -10.44 6.28
C GLU A 181 -3.91 -11.80 6.73
N GLU A 182 -3.06 -12.77 7.07
CA GLU A 182 -3.49 -14.07 7.63
C GLU A 182 -4.23 -13.93 8.96
N VAL A 183 -3.74 -13.09 9.88
CA VAL A 183 -4.38 -12.86 11.19
C VAL A 183 -5.79 -12.30 11.05
N PHE A 184 -6.02 -11.44 10.06
CA PHE A 184 -7.30 -10.76 9.88
C PHE A 184 -8.34 -11.57 9.09
N ILE A 185 -7.97 -12.71 8.50
CA ILE A 185 -8.95 -13.59 7.85
C ILE A 185 -9.97 -14.09 8.87
N GLY A 186 -11.26 -13.98 8.52
CA GLY A 186 -12.39 -14.37 9.35
C GLY A 186 -12.86 -13.31 10.35
N MET A 187 -12.13 -12.20 10.47
CA MET A 187 -12.52 -11.03 11.28
C MET A 187 -13.42 -10.07 10.48
N THR A 188 -14.35 -9.39 11.14
CA THR A 188 -14.93 -8.14 10.61
C THR A 188 -13.93 -6.99 10.74
N VAL A 189 -14.19 -5.86 10.08
CA VAL A 189 -13.34 -4.67 10.23
C VAL A 189 -13.33 -4.17 11.68
N GLU A 190 -14.46 -4.23 12.38
CA GLU A 190 -14.53 -3.89 13.80
C GLU A 190 -13.67 -4.82 14.65
N GLU A 191 -13.68 -6.13 14.38
CA GLU A 191 -12.81 -7.10 15.07
C GLU A 191 -11.31 -6.84 14.78
N VAL A 192 -10.95 -6.36 13.59
CA VAL A 192 -9.57 -5.94 13.25
C VAL A 192 -9.13 -4.71 14.06
N GLU A 193 -10.02 -3.74 14.23
CA GLU A 193 -9.74 -2.56 15.06
C GLU A 193 -9.61 -2.91 16.53
N GLU A 194 -10.52 -3.74 17.05
CA GLU A 194 -10.43 -4.24 18.42
C GLU A 194 -9.14 -5.03 18.64
N TRP A 195 -8.72 -5.83 17.64
CA TRP A 195 -7.43 -6.51 17.68
C TRP A 195 -6.27 -5.50 17.76
N PHE A 196 -6.25 -4.48 16.90
CA PHE A 196 -5.21 -3.45 16.91
C PHE A 196 -5.15 -2.73 18.26
N ASP A 197 -6.27 -2.23 18.76
CA ASP A 197 -6.36 -1.49 20.01
C ASP A 197 -5.91 -2.33 21.21
N LYS A 198 -6.19 -3.64 21.19
CA LYS A 198 -5.86 -4.52 22.31
C LYS A 198 -4.42 -5.04 22.27
N TYR A 199 -3.92 -5.41 21.10
CA TYR A 199 -2.69 -6.19 20.98
C TYR A 199 -1.49 -5.39 20.48
N THR A 200 -1.63 -4.08 20.22
CA THR A 200 -0.52 -3.21 19.82
C THR A 200 -0.19 -2.14 20.87
N SER A 201 1.03 -1.61 20.77
CA SER A 201 1.52 -0.51 21.61
C SER A 201 0.81 0.80 21.25
N ASP A 202 0.28 1.49 22.26
CA ASP A 202 -0.30 2.83 22.07
C ASP A 202 0.78 3.89 21.77
N LEU A 203 2.06 3.56 21.98
CA LEU A 203 3.18 4.45 21.74
C LEU A 203 3.64 4.46 20.28
N ASN A 204 3.46 3.34 19.56
CA ASN A 204 4.05 3.17 18.22
C ASN A 204 3.26 2.27 17.25
N GLY A 205 2.14 1.68 17.66
CA GLY A 205 1.27 0.84 16.82
C GLY A 205 1.84 -0.54 16.45
N ARG A 206 2.97 -0.96 17.03
CA ARG A 206 3.56 -2.29 16.82
C ARG A 206 2.91 -3.32 17.74
N PRO A 207 2.84 -4.60 17.35
CA PRO A 207 2.39 -5.66 18.25
C PRO A 207 3.18 -5.69 19.55
N LEU A 208 2.48 -5.89 20.67
CA LEU A 208 3.08 -6.02 22.00
C LEU A 208 3.97 -7.26 22.06
N LYS A 209 5.04 -7.18 22.85
CA LYS A 209 6.01 -8.25 23.03
C LYS A 209 6.31 -8.45 24.51
N ASP A 210 6.62 -9.70 24.86
CA ASP A 210 7.15 -10.01 26.18
C ASP A 210 8.46 -9.26 26.44
N GLY A 211 8.68 -8.87 27.69
CA GLY A 211 9.92 -8.21 28.12
C GLY A 211 10.11 -6.77 27.61
N SER A 212 9.04 -6.07 27.18
CA SER A 212 9.14 -4.64 26.85
C SER A 212 9.72 -3.82 28.01
N ASP A 213 10.59 -2.85 27.69
CA ASP A 213 11.18 -1.91 28.65
C ASP A 213 10.28 -0.68 28.90
N LYS A 214 9.18 -0.55 28.15
CA LYS A 214 8.17 0.51 28.33
C LYS A 214 7.11 0.05 29.32
N GLU A 215 6.91 0.83 30.38
CA GLU A 215 5.99 0.48 31.47
C GLU A 215 4.55 0.33 30.96
N GLU A 216 4.15 1.17 30.01
CA GLU A 216 2.82 1.17 29.39
C GLU A 216 2.58 -0.12 28.58
N ASP A 217 3.51 -0.47 27.69
CA ASP A 217 3.40 -1.69 26.88
C ASP A 217 3.46 -2.95 27.77
N LYS A 218 4.33 -2.93 28.79
CA LYS A 218 4.44 -4.02 29.76
C LYS A 218 3.14 -4.24 30.50
N ALA A 219 2.51 -3.16 31.00
CA ALA A 219 1.23 -3.26 31.70
C ALA A 219 0.13 -3.82 30.79
N LYS A 220 0.07 -3.35 29.53
CA LYS A 220 -0.89 -3.82 28.53
C LYS A 220 -0.69 -5.29 28.19
N TYR A 221 0.57 -5.72 27.98
CA TYR A 221 0.91 -7.13 27.72
C TYR A 221 0.64 -8.03 28.93
N ASP A 222 1.02 -7.61 30.14
CA ASP A 222 0.85 -8.39 31.38
C ASP A 222 -0.63 -8.68 31.67
N ALA A 223 -1.54 -7.78 31.26
CA ALA A 223 -2.99 -7.92 31.39
C ALA A 223 -3.61 -8.95 30.42
N LEU A 224 -2.89 -9.40 29.40
CA LEU A 224 -3.37 -10.41 28.46
C LEU A 224 -3.39 -11.81 29.09
N THR A 225 -4.32 -12.63 28.63
CA THR A 225 -4.38 -14.06 28.94
C THR A 225 -3.20 -14.83 28.33
N ASP A 226 -2.93 -16.05 28.82
CA ASP A 226 -1.84 -16.88 28.31
C ASP A 226 -2.04 -17.27 26.83
N GLU A 227 -3.29 -17.49 26.40
CA GLU A 227 -3.63 -17.79 25.00
C GLU A 227 -3.34 -16.60 24.07
N GLU A 228 -3.66 -15.39 24.52
CA GLU A 228 -3.40 -14.16 23.77
C GLU A 228 -1.91 -13.85 23.68
N LYS A 229 -1.17 -14.08 24.77
CA LYS A 229 0.30 -13.97 24.77
C LYS A 229 0.92 -14.98 23.81
N ALA A 230 0.40 -16.21 23.74
CA ALA A 230 0.85 -17.22 22.78
C ALA A 230 0.55 -16.82 21.33
N MET A 231 -0.65 -16.26 21.06
CA MET A 231 -0.99 -15.70 19.74
C MET A 231 -0.03 -14.57 19.35
N LEU A 232 0.23 -13.62 20.25
CA LEU A 232 1.17 -12.53 20.00
C LEU A 232 2.61 -13.02 19.79
N ALA A 233 3.04 -14.04 20.54
CA ALA A 233 4.35 -14.65 20.34
C ALA A 233 4.46 -15.24 18.92
N ASP A 234 3.43 -15.91 18.41
CA ASP A 234 3.38 -16.41 17.02
C ASP A 234 3.42 -15.26 16.00
N VAL A 235 2.58 -14.24 16.16
CA VAL A 235 2.57 -13.06 15.29
C VAL A 235 3.94 -12.40 15.24
N THR A 236 4.55 -12.15 16.40
CA THR A 236 5.81 -11.40 16.51
C THR A 236 7.04 -12.16 16.06
N THR A 237 6.93 -13.46 15.77
CA THR A 237 8.00 -14.20 15.07
C THR A 237 8.21 -13.68 13.64
N SER A 238 7.14 -13.18 13.01
CA SER A 238 7.12 -12.84 11.58
C SER A 238 6.78 -11.36 11.35
N ALA A 239 5.86 -10.79 12.12
CA ALA A 239 5.37 -9.42 11.94
C ALA A 239 5.61 -8.56 13.19
N THR A 240 6.36 -7.46 13.00
CA THR A 240 6.75 -6.52 14.05
C THR A 240 6.62 -5.06 13.64
N MET A 241 6.25 -4.80 12.39
CA MET A 241 5.97 -3.46 11.87
C MET A 241 4.74 -2.86 12.53
N SER A 242 4.67 -1.53 12.50
CA SER A 242 3.48 -0.84 12.98
C SER A 242 2.36 -0.97 11.95
N LEU A 243 1.13 -1.12 12.44
CA LEU A 243 -0.07 -1.04 11.61
C LEU A 243 -0.62 0.40 11.51
N ASN A 244 -0.14 1.29 12.38
CA ASN A 244 -0.49 2.71 12.39
C ASN A 244 0.66 3.52 13.02
N ASP A 245 1.40 4.23 12.18
CA ASP A 245 2.47 5.15 12.61
C ASP A 245 2.57 6.37 11.68
N SER A 246 3.67 7.13 11.77
CA SER A 246 3.91 8.31 10.93
C SER A 246 3.95 8.02 9.42
N HIS A 247 4.17 6.79 9.00
CA HIS A 247 4.14 6.39 7.59
C HIS A 247 2.70 6.12 7.12
N GLY A 248 1.74 5.99 8.03
CA GLY A 248 0.32 5.92 7.73
C GLY A 248 -0.43 4.88 8.55
N ASN A 249 -1.72 4.74 8.25
CA ASN A 249 -2.66 3.90 8.98
C ASN A 249 -3.24 2.79 8.08
N ILE A 250 -2.78 1.57 8.28
CA ILE A 250 -3.23 0.38 7.53
C ILE A 250 -4.66 0.00 7.91
N ILE A 251 -5.02 0.15 9.19
CA ILE A 251 -6.35 -0.17 9.70
C ILE A 251 -7.41 0.74 9.07
N GLU A 252 -7.10 2.03 8.92
CA GLU A 252 -7.98 2.97 8.22
C GLU A 252 -8.17 2.60 6.74
N ALA A 253 -7.12 2.14 6.05
CA ALA A 253 -7.25 1.68 4.67
C ALA A 253 -8.17 0.44 4.58
N ILE A 254 -8.05 -0.51 5.51
CA ILE A 254 -8.95 -1.67 5.59
C ILE A 254 -10.39 -1.22 5.84
N ARG A 255 -10.63 -0.29 6.77
CA ARG A 255 -11.95 0.29 7.01
C ARG A 255 -12.55 0.95 5.76
N LYS A 256 -11.77 1.78 5.07
CA LYS A 256 -12.20 2.41 3.80
C LYS A 256 -12.55 1.37 2.74
N SER A 257 -11.82 0.25 2.68
CA SER A 257 -12.15 -0.83 1.75
C SER A 257 -13.54 -1.39 2.02
N TYR A 258 -13.91 -1.58 3.30
CA TYR A 258 -15.23 -2.03 3.67
C TYR A 258 -16.30 -0.99 3.36
N GLU A 259 -16.07 0.28 3.69
CA GLU A 259 -17.02 1.37 3.41
C GLU A 259 -17.30 1.56 1.91
N ASN A 260 -16.28 1.37 1.08
CA ASN A 260 -16.36 1.50 -0.38
C ASN A 260 -16.73 0.20 -1.10
N ARG A 261 -17.13 -0.86 -0.37
CA ARG A 261 -17.36 -2.17 -0.98
C ARG A 261 -18.54 -2.17 -1.95
N VAL A 262 -18.38 -2.94 -3.02
CA VAL A 262 -19.43 -3.24 -4.00
C VAL A 262 -19.81 -4.71 -3.92
N VAL A 263 -21.07 -5.02 -4.17
CA VAL A 263 -21.57 -6.41 -4.22
C VAL A 263 -21.08 -7.07 -5.50
N ILE A 264 -20.52 -8.27 -5.39
CA ILE A 264 -20.01 -9.04 -6.54
C ILE A 264 -20.56 -10.47 -6.63
N ASP A 265 -21.11 -11.01 -5.52
CA ASP A 265 -21.66 -12.38 -5.43
C ASP A 265 -20.80 -13.45 -6.14
N LEU A 266 -19.53 -13.53 -5.78
CA LEU A 266 -18.51 -14.42 -6.35
C LEU A 266 -18.61 -15.84 -5.77
N GLN A 267 -18.52 -16.84 -6.64
CA GLN A 267 -18.29 -18.25 -6.30
C GLN A 267 -17.00 -18.71 -6.97
N VAL A 268 -16.09 -19.32 -6.20
CA VAL A 268 -14.82 -19.86 -6.69
C VAL A 268 -14.99 -21.36 -6.92
N GLN A 269 -14.69 -21.82 -8.15
CA GLN A 269 -14.79 -23.23 -8.55
C GLN A 269 -13.45 -23.94 -8.47
#